data_AF-A0A1F6R3D3-F1
#
_entry.id   AF-A0A1F6R3D3-F1
#
_cell.length_a   1.000
_cell.length_b   1.000
_cell.length_c   1.000
_cell.angle_alpha   90.00
_cell.angle_beta   90.00
_cell.angle_gamma   90.00
#
_symmetry.space_group_name_H-M   'P 1'
#
loop_
_entity.id
_entity.type
_entity.pdbx_description
1 polymer ?
#
loop_
_entity_poly.entity_id
_entity_poly.type
_entity_poly.pdbx_seq_one_letter_code
_entity_poly.pdbx_strand_id
1 'polypeptide(L)'
;MIVLKPCFQTAIIMSIELLSIGEAARRMHLSIDTLRRWDKAGKFPAVKKSGKRFYRLEDIEKYLVKLGIAETDIFEIAKEWVSIDSASEPSDSFYCQNSIVFQYRLKKLENEIGVVAGLEDSFPLITSIVGEIGNNSFDHNLGNWPDVPGIFFGYDIRKRVIVLADRGQGILKTLKRVKKELASDEEALRVAFSEVISGRAPEARGNWLKYVKGIIVENDVRLFFQTGTAVLELKKGDRSLNIRKERESIYGCIAVINF
;
A
#
# COMPACT_ATOMS: atom_id res chain seq x y z
N MET A 1 58.22 0.43 -30.15
CA MET A 1 57.33 -0.66 -30.61
C MET A 1 56.42 -1.01 -29.44
N ILE A 2 55.27 -0.34 -29.34
CA ILE A 2 54.33 -0.48 -28.21
C ILE A 2 53.32 -1.55 -28.60
N VAL A 3 53.38 -2.69 -27.92
CA VAL A 3 52.42 -3.79 -28.08
C VAL A 3 51.17 -3.43 -27.26
N LEU A 4 50.12 -2.99 -27.95
CA LEU A 4 48.80 -2.81 -27.36
C LEU A 4 48.18 -4.19 -27.11
N LYS A 5 47.95 -4.52 -25.83
CA LYS A 5 47.12 -5.67 -25.43
C LYS A 5 45.67 -5.42 -25.85
N PRO A 6 44.94 -6.44 -26.37
CA PRO A 6 43.51 -6.29 -26.63
C PRO A 6 42.74 -6.26 -25.31
N CYS A 7 41.90 -5.23 -25.19
CA CYS A 7 40.88 -5.08 -24.16
C CYS A 7 39.83 -6.18 -24.34
N PHE A 8 39.75 -7.14 -23.41
CA PHE A 8 38.65 -8.09 -23.34
C PHE A 8 37.42 -7.34 -22.81
N GLN A 9 36.55 -6.94 -23.75
CA GLN A 9 35.23 -6.43 -23.43
C GLN A 9 34.31 -7.63 -23.26
N THR A 10 34.05 -8.00 -22.00
CA THR A 10 33.10 -9.06 -21.65
C THR A 10 31.71 -8.64 -22.09
N ALA A 11 31.25 -9.18 -23.22
CA ALA A 11 29.85 -9.09 -23.62
C ALA A 11 29.00 -9.86 -22.61
N ILE A 12 28.23 -9.15 -21.79
CA ILE A 12 27.16 -9.74 -21.00
C ILE A 12 26.12 -10.25 -21.99
N ILE A 13 26.02 -11.57 -22.14
CA ILE A 13 24.90 -12.20 -22.84
C ILE A 13 23.65 -11.93 -21.98
N MET A 14 22.86 -10.92 -22.35
CA MET A 14 21.52 -10.74 -21.79
C MET A 14 20.68 -11.94 -22.20
N SER A 15 20.40 -12.84 -21.26
CA SER A 15 19.44 -13.92 -21.44
C SER A 15 18.04 -13.32 -21.65
N ILE A 16 17.39 -13.65 -22.77
CA ILE A 16 16.01 -13.22 -23.03
C ILE A 16 15.06 -14.04 -22.16
N GLU A 17 14.57 -13.43 -21.09
CA GLU A 17 13.56 -14.02 -20.22
C GLU A 17 12.17 -13.95 -20.87
N LEU A 18 11.48 -15.09 -20.92
CA LEU A 18 10.19 -15.25 -21.56
C LEU A 18 9.14 -15.69 -20.53
N LEU A 19 8.09 -14.89 -20.38
CA LEU A 19 6.94 -15.20 -19.54
C LEU A 19 5.82 -15.84 -20.36
N SER A 20 5.16 -16.86 -19.81
CA SER A 20 3.92 -17.39 -20.37
C SER A 20 2.82 -16.33 -20.40
N ILE A 21 1.81 -16.50 -21.24
CA ILE A 21 0.68 -15.56 -21.30
C ILE A 21 -0.02 -15.36 -19.95
N GLY A 22 -0.05 -16.37 -19.07
CA GLY A 22 -0.64 -16.25 -17.74
C GLY A 22 0.21 -15.39 -16.80
N GLU A 23 1.53 -15.55 -16.85
CA GLU A 23 2.49 -14.73 -16.08
C GLU A 23 2.51 -13.29 -16.58
N ALA A 24 2.52 -13.10 -17.91
CA ALA A 24 2.44 -11.78 -18.54
C ALA A 24 1.12 -11.07 -18.19
N ALA A 25 -0.02 -11.75 -18.28
CA ALA A 25 -1.32 -11.21 -17.92
C ALA A 25 -1.34 -10.70 -16.47
N ARG A 26 -0.84 -11.53 -15.55
CA ARG A 26 -0.74 -11.19 -14.13
C ARG A 26 0.17 -9.99 -13.89
N ARG A 27 1.35 -9.97 -14.52
CA ARG A 27 2.33 -8.89 -14.35
C ARG A 27 1.87 -7.57 -14.96
N MET A 28 1.04 -7.62 -16.00
CA MET A 28 0.48 -6.43 -16.66
C MET A 28 -0.88 -6.00 -16.09
N HIS A 29 -1.43 -6.73 -15.12
CA HIS A 29 -2.80 -6.54 -14.61
C HIS A 29 -3.87 -6.56 -15.72
N LEU A 30 -3.71 -7.44 -16.70
CA LEU A 30 -4.63 -7.62 -17.83
C LEU A 30 -5.22 -9.03 -17.84
N SER A 31 -6.40 -9.18 -18.45
CA SER A 31 -6.92 -10.51 -18.74
C SER A 31 -6.09 -11.19 -19.85
N ILE A 32 -6.00 -12.52 -19.79
CA ILE A 32 -5.37 -13.34 -20.84
C ILE A 32 -5.99 -13.02 -22.22
N ASP A 33 -7.30 -12.78 -22.29
CA ASP A 33 -7.99 -12.48 -23.54
C ASP A 33 -7.65 -11.08 -24.09
N THR A 34 -7.32 -10.11 -23.24
CA THR A 34 -6.80 -8.81 -23.69
C THR A 34 -5.43 -8.97 -24.33
N LEU A 35 -4.53 -9.75 -23.73
CA LEU A 35 -3.22 -10.07 -24.34
C LEU A 35 -3.36 -10.83 -25.67
N ARG A 36 -4.31 -11.77 -25.77
CA ARG A 36 -4.60 -12.48 -27.04
C ARG A 36 -5.09 -11.52 -28.13
N ARG A 37 -5.98 -10.59 -27.79
CA ARG A 37 -6.47 -9.58 -28.74
C ARG A 37 -5.35 -8.65 -29.20
N TRP A 38 -4.48 -8.23 -28.29
CA TRP A 38 -3.34 -7.35 -28.62
C TRP A 38 -2.29 -8.03 -29.47
N ASP A 39 -2.00 -9.31 -29.22
CA ASP A 39 -1.15 -10.13 -30.09
C ASP A 39 -1.77 -10.23 -31.50
N LYS A 40 -3.07 -10.54 -31.61
CA LYS A 40 -3.78 -10.61 -32.89
C LYS A 40 -3.79 -9.27 -33.64
N ALA A 41 -3.87 -8.16 -32.92
CA ALA A 41 -3.87 -6.80 -33.48
C ALA A 41 -2.46 -6.24 -33.73
N GLY A 42 -1.40 -6.99 -33.40
CA GLY A 42 -0.01 -6.53 -33.52
C GLY A 42 0.41 -5.44 -32.52
N LYS A 43 -0.44 -5.11 -31.55
CA LYS A 43 -0.20 -4.06 -30.53
C LYS A 43 0.85 -4.48 -29.49
N PHE A 44 0.87 -5.75 -29.13
CA PHE A 44 1.84 -6.34 -28.20
C PHE A 44 2.10 -7.79 -28.62
N PRO A 45 3.02 -8.01 -29.58
CA PRO A 45 3.18 -9.30 -30.26
C PRO A 45 3.80 -10.35 -29.34
N ALA A 46 3.26 -11.56 -29.37
CA ALA A 46 3.80 -12.69 -28.61
C ALA A 46 4.88 -13.45 -29.38
N VAL A 47 5.89 -13.95 -28.66
CA VAL A 47 6.81 -14.98 -29.16
C VAL A 47 6.10 -16.33 -29.09
N LYS A 48 5.93 -17.00 -30.23
CA LYS A 48 5.25 -18.31 -30.29
C LYS A 48 6.27 -19.44 -30.20
N LYS A 49 6.15 -20.29 -29.18
CA LYS A 49 6.96 -21.51 -29.02
C LYS A 49 6.04 -22.69 -28.76
N SER A 50 6.10 -23.70 -29.64
CA SER A 50 5.26 -24.91 -29.57
C SER A 50 3.76 -24.61 -29.42
N GLY A 51 3.25 -23.64 -30.19
CA GLY A 51 1.84 -23.23 -30.17
C GLY A 51 1.42 -22.39 -28.95
N LYS A 52 2.31 -22.19 -27.98
CA LYS A 52 2.06 -21.34 -26.80
C LYS A 52 2.62 -19.93 -27.01
N ARG A 53 1.97 -18.95 -26.38
CA ARG A 53 2.36 -17.53 -26.41
C ARG A 53 3.24 -17.21 -25.22
N PHE A 54 4.36 -16.57 -25.51
CA PHE A 54 5.28 -16.01 -24.54
C PHE A 54 5.50 -14.54 -24.82
N TYR A 55 5.82 -13.79 -23.78
CA TYR A 55 6.11 -12.36 -23.86
C TYR A 55 7.47 -12.12 -23.24
N ARG A 56 8.28 -11.27 -23.86
CA ARG A 56 9.59 -10.92 -23.31
C ARG A 56 9.38 -10.06 -22.08
N LEU A 57 10.10 -10.38 -21.01
CA LEU A 57 10.04 -9.58 -19.79
C LEU A 57 10.39 -8.10 -20.09
N GLU A 58 11.40 -7.87 -20.92
CA GLU A 58 11.81 -6.52 -21.33
C GLU A 58 10.68 -5.72 -22.01
N ASP A 59 9.87 -6.36 -22.85
CA ASP A 59 8.79 -5.69 -23.58
C ASP A 59 7.63 -5.37 -22.64
N ILE A 60 7.36 -6.25 -21.67
CA ILE A 60 6.39 -6.02 -20.62
C ILE A 60 6.83 -4.82 -19.78
N GLU A 61 8.08 -4.80 -19.35
CA GLU A 61 8.62 -3.71 -18.55
C GLU A 61 8.64 -2.38 -19.32
N LYS A 62 9.11 -2.37 -20.57
CA LYS A 62 9.03 -1.20 -21.46
C LYS A 62 7.59 -0.72 -21.67
N TYR A 63 6.64 -1.64 -21.81
CA TYR A 63 5.22 -1.30 -21.96
C TYR A 63 4.65 -0.68 -20.69
N LEU A 64 4.96 -1.27 -19.52
CA LEU A 64 4.56 -0.71 -18.24
C LEU A 64 5.19 0.67 -18.04
N VAL A 65 6.47 0.87 -18.37
CA VAL A 65 7.14 2.19 -18.33
C VAL A 65 6.41 3.17 -19.24
N LYS A 66 6.12 2.78 -20.48
CA LYS A 66 5.47 3.64 -21.49
C LYS A 66 4.05 4.04 -21.10
N LEU A 67 3.34 3.22 -20.34
CA LEU A 67 2.00 3.53 -19.82
C LEU A 67 2.02 4.32 -18.49
N GLY A 68 3.19 4.62 -17.91
CA GLY A 68 3.29 5.13 -16.54
C GLY A 68 2.97 4.08 -15.46
N ILE A 69 2.89 2.80 -15.83
CA ILE A 69 2.57 1.66 -14.97
C ILE A 69 3.82 1.01 -14.34
N ALA A 70 5.02 1.26 -14.87
CA ALA A 70 6.24 0.79 -14.21
C ALA A 70 6.42 1.36 -12.80
N GLU A 71 5.74 2.47 -12.51
CA GLU A 71 5.70 3.11 -11.21
C GLU A 71 4.34 3.76 -10.98
N THR A 72 3.21 3.07 -11.18
CA THR A 72 2.00 3.58 -10.52
C THR A 72 2.23 3.40 -9.03
N ASP A 73 2.57 4.50 -8.38
CA ASP A 73 2.77 4.52 -6.94
C ASP A 73 1.44 4.11 -6.30
N ILE A 74 1.46 3.00 -5.57
CA ILE A 74 0.29 2.47 -4.87
C ILE A 74 -0.28 3.57 -3.96
N PHE A 75 0.59 4.44 -3.44
CA PHE A 75 0.19 5.62 -2.70
C PHE A 75 -0.62 6.58 -3.55
N GLU A 76 -0.19 6.93 -4.76
CA GLU A 76 -0.93 7.87 -5.63
C GLU A 76 -2.31 7.32 -6.01
N ILE A 77 -2.44 6.02 -6.30
CA ILE A 77 -3.74 5.39 -6.56
C ILE A 77 -4.66 5.51 -5.33
N ALA A 78 -4.13 5.17 -4.15
CA ALA A 78 -4.89 5.23 -2.91
C ALA A 78 -5.26 6.68 -2.56
N LYS A 79 -4.33 7.62 -2.78
CA LYS A 79 -4.48 9.04 -2.51
C LYS A 79 -5.52 9.67 -3.42
N GLU A 80 -5.48 9.39 -4.72
CA GLU A 80 -6.54 9.78 -5.66
C GLU A 80 -7.89 9.23 -5.19
N TRP A 81 -7.95 7.93 -4.87
CA TRP A 81 -9.18 7.28 -4.43
C TRP A 81 -9.79 7.91 -3.16
N VAL A 82 -9.00 8.35 -2.18
CA VAL A 82 -9.53 9.03 -0.99
C VAL A 82 -9.74 10.54 -1.16
N SER A 83 -9.34 11.12 -2.30
CA SER A 83 -9.45 12.56 -2.55
C SER A 83 -10.59 12.91 -3.52
N ILE A 84 -11.03 11.98 -4.37
CA ILE A 84 -12.12 12.23 -5.31
C ILE A 84 -13.48 12.32 -4.60
N ASP A 85 -14.34 13.24 -5.04
CA ASP A 85 -15.71 13.37 -4.50
C ASP A 85 -16.63 12.23 -4.93
N SER A 86 -16.32 11.57 -6.05
CA SER A 86 -17.14 10.49 -6.60
C SER A 86 -16.82 9.16 -5.92
N ALA A 87 -17.83 8.59 -5.28
CA ALA A 87 -17.75 7.25 -4.71
C ALA A 87 -17.63 6.19 -5.81
N SER A 88 -16.48 5.53 -5.88
CA SER A 88 -16.29 4.33 -6.69
C SER A 88 -15.46 3.30 -5.93
N GLU A 89 -15.74 2.03 -6.17
CA GLU A 89 -14.95 0.95 -5.59
C GLU A 89 -13.56 0.93 -6.24
N PRO A 90 -12.47 0.76 -5.46
CA PRO A 90 -11.15 0.57 -6.04
C PRO A 90 -11.09 -0.76 -6.77
N SER A 91 -10.07 -0.95 -7.61
CA SER A 91 -9.86 -2.22 -8.31
C SER A 91 -9.84 -3.41 -7.33
N ASP A 92 -10.40 -4.55 -7.73
CA ASP A 92 -10.42 -5.79 -6.95
C ASP A 92 -9.04 -6.17 -6.41
N SER A 93 -7.95 -5.84 -7.13
CA SER A 93 -6.59 -6.11 -6.66
C SER A 93 -6.22 -5.40 -5.35
N PHE A 94 -6.87 -4.27 -5.05
CA PHE A 94 -6.61 -3.45 -3.86
C PHE A 94 -7.79 -3.44 -2.89
N TYR A 95 -9.00 -3.76 -3.34
CA TYR A 95 -10.19 -3.58 -2.53
C TYR A 95 -10.40 -4.71 -1.51
N CYS A 96 -10.57 -4.32 -0.25
CA CYS A 96 -11.04 -5.18 0.85
C CYS A 96 -12.43 -4.70 1.30
N GLN A 97 -13.48 -5.33 0.77
CA GLN A 97 -14.87 -4.90 1.04
C GLN A 97 -15.30 -5.05 2.50
N ASN A 98 -14.67 -5.98 3.22
CA ASN A 98 -14.97 -6.26 4.62
C ASN A 98 -13.72 -6.75 5.36
N SER A 99 -13.82 -6.82 6.69
CA SER A 99 -12.72 -7.24 7.56
C SER A 99 -12.24 -8.66 7.27
N ILE A 100 -13.12 -9.58 6.83
CA ILE A 100 -12.73 -10.95 6.50
C ILE A 100 -11.79 -10.96 5.28
N VAL A 101 -12.14 -10.21 4.22
CA VAL A 101 -11.29 -10.07 3.03
C VAL A 101 -9.95 -9.44 3.41
N PHE A 102 -9.97 -8.40 4.25
CA PHE A 102 -8.75 -7.77 4.75
C PHE A 102 -7.87 -8.76 5.53
N GLN A 103 -8.42 -9.50 6.49
CA GLN A 103 -7.68 -10.45 7.32
C GLN A 103 -7.05 -11.57 6.48
N TYR A 104 -7.75 -12.08 5.46
CA TYR A 104 -7.17 -13.04 4.52
C TYR A 104 -5.98 -12.46 3.75
N ARG A 105 -6.10 -11.21 3.25
CA ARG A 105 -5.01 -10.55 2.54
C ARG A 105 -3.85 -10.16 3.46
N LEU A 106 -4.14 -9.81 4.71
CA LEU A 106 -3.13 -9.56 5.74
C LEU A 106 -2.32 -10.83 6.02
N LYS A 107 -2.98 -11.99 6.13
CA LYS A 107 -2.27 -13.26 6.29
C LYS A 107 -1.40 -13.60 5.09
N LYS A 108 -1.87 -13.28 3.88
CA LYS A 108 -1.06 -13.40 2.67
C LYS A 108 0.17 -12.48 2.71
N LEU A 109 0.00 -11.22 3.10
CA LEU A 109 1.11 -10.28 3.30
C LEU A 109 2.14 -10.83 4.29
N GLU A 110 1.69 -11.29 5.46
CA GLU A 110 2.54 -11.87 6.50
C GLU A 110 3.41 -13.02 5.95
N ASN A 111 2.78 -13.95 5.22
CA ASN A 111 3.51 -15.07 4.59
C ASN A 111 4.53 -14.60 3.54
N GLU A 112 4.20 -13.58 2.76
CA GLU A 112 5.09 -13.04 1.71
C GLU A 112 6.26 -12.26 2.31
N ILE A 113 6.07 -11.49 3.38
CA ILE A 113 7.17 -10.79 4.06
C ILE A 113 8.02 -11.79 4.87
N GLY A 114 7.41 -12.80 5.49
CA GLY A 114 8.10 -13.76 6.35
C GLY A 114 9.14 -14.63 5.63
N VAL A 115 9.14 -14.64 4.29
CA VAL A 115 10.16 -15.33 3.48
C VAL A 115 11.23 -14.39 2.91
N VAL A 116 11.16 -13.09 3.22
CA VAL A 116 12.14 -12.09 2.78
C VAL A 116 13.34 -12.12 3.71
N ALA A 117 14.52 -12.42 3.16
CA ALA A 117 15.76 -12.39 3.90
C ALA A 117 16.04 -11.00 4.51
N GLY A 118 16.40 -10.97 5.80
CA GLY A 118 16.68 -9.76 6.55
C GLY A 118 15.45 -9.08 7.16
N LEU A 119 14.26 -9.70 7.11
CA LEU A 119 13.03 -9.23 7.76
C LEU A 119 12.51 -10.23 8.81
N GLU A 120 13.28 -11.24 9.18
CA GLU A 120 12.88 -12.35 10.05
C GLU A 120 12.34 -11.86 11.41
N ASP A 121 12.99 -10.84 11.99
CA ASP A 121 12.62 -10.29 13.29
C ASP A 121 11.59 -9.15 13.20
N SER A 122 11.46 -8.52 12.02
CA SER A 122 10.61 -7.33 11.84
C SER A 122 9.27 -7.62 11.18
N PHE A 123 9.13 -8.71 10.41
CA PHE A 123 7.89 -9.02 9.72
C PHE A 123 6.67 -9.15 10.65
N PRO A 124 6.76 -9.74 11.87
CA PRO A 124 5.60 -9.83 12.75
C PRO A 124 5.14 -8.44 13.23
N LEU A 125 6.10 -7.53 13.46
CA LEU A 125 5.83 -6.16 13.86
C LEU A 125 5.20 -5.36 12.72
N ILE A 126 5.69 -5.53 11.49
CA ILE A 126 5.13 -4.91 10.28
C ILE A 126 3.69 -5.39 10.08
N THR A 127 3.45 -6.70 10.13
CA THR A 127 2.10 -7.27 10.03
C THR A 127 1.18 -6.76 11.13
N SER A 128 1.68 -6.64 12.37
CA SER A 128 0.93 -6.05 13.48
C SER A 128 0.53 -4.61 13.19
N ILE A 129 1.44 -3.74 12.74
CA ILE A 129 1.11 -2.34 12.38
C ILE A 129 -0.01 -2.28 11.33
N VAL A 130 0.11 -3.08 10.26
CA VAL A 130 -0.88 -3.13 9.17
C VAL A 130 -2.24 -3.59 9.69
N GLY A 131 -2.25 -4.63 10.52
CA GLY A 131 -3.47 -5.17 11.13
C GLY A 131 -4.16 -4.15 12.01
N GLU A 132 -3.41 -3.44 12.86
CA GLU A 132 -3.96 -2.42 13.74
C GLU A 132 -4.58 -1.26 12.96
N ILE A 133 -3.89 -0.74 11.94
CA ILE A 133 -4.42 0.36 11.12
C ILE A 133 -5.65 -0.09 10.34
N GLY A 134 -5.59 -1.24 9.67
CA GLY A 134 -6.69 -1.71 8.82
C GLY A 134 -7.94 -2.12 9.61
N ASN A 135 -7.78 -2.74 10.78
CA ASN A 135 -8.91 -3.09 11.64
C ASN A 135 -9.61 -1.85 12.19
N ASN A 136 -8.87 -0.80 12.54
CA ASN A 136 -9.46 0.47 12.98
C ASN A 136 -10.42 1.04 11.94
N SER A 137 -10.10 0.95 10.65
CA SER A 137 -11.00 1.41 9.58
C SER A 137 -12.35 0.69 9.61
N PHE A 138 -12.39 -0.61 9.87
CA PHE A 138 -13.65 -1.36 9.97
C PHE A 138 -14.39 -1.07 11.28
N ASP A 139 -13.69 -1.12 12.41
CA ASP A 139 -14.28 -0.99 13.75
C ASP A 139 -14.95 0.37 13.99
N HIS A 140 -14.39 1.44 13.41
CA HIS A 140 -14.89 2.80 13.61
C HIS A 140 -15.93 3.25 12.57
N ASN A 141 -16.00 2.56 11.43
CA ASN A 141 -16.94 2.89 10.36
C ASN A 141 -18.09 1.88 10.21
N LEU A 142 -18.12 0.79 10.97
CA LEU A 142 -19.22 -0.18 10.92
C LEU A 142 -20.59 0.53 11.12
N GLY A 143 -21.48 0.37 10.13
CA GLY A 143 -22.80 1.03 10.09
C GLY A 143 -22.76 2.55 9.87
N ASN A 144 -21.59 3.14 9.60
CA ASN A 144 -21.39 4.59 9.50
C ASN A 144 -20.44 4.99 8.35
N TRP A 145 -20.21 4.10 7.38
CA TRP A 145 -19.48 4.45 6.16
C TRP A 145 -20.21 5.58 5.42
N PRO A 146 -19.52 6.70 5.09
CA PRO A 146 -20.12 7.80 4.34
C PRO A 146 -20.58 7.38 2.94
N ASP A 147 -19.78 6.56 2.26
CA ASP A 147 -20.01 6.14 0.88
C ASP A 147 -19.60 4.68 0.62
N VAL A 148 -18.34 4.42 0.24
CA VAL A 148 -17.81 3.11 -0.14
C VAL A 148 -17.32 2.40 1.11
N PRO A 149 -17.96 1.29 1.53
CA PRO A 149 -17.51 0.54 2.69
C PRO A 149 -16.21 -0.22 2.40
N GLY A 150 -15.36 -0.34 3.42
CA GLY A 150 -14.13 -1.12 3.33
C GLY A 150 -12.91 -0.27 3.01
N ILE A 151 -11.80 -0.94 2.68
CA ILE A 151 -10.49 -0.30 2.57
C ILE A 151 -9.80 -0.63 1.25
N PHE A 152 -9.00 0.31 0.78
CA PHE A 152 -7.90 0.05 -0.13
C PHE A 152 -6.75 -0.58 0.67
N PHE A 153 -6.21 -1.69 0.17
CA PHE A 153 -5.03 -2.35 0.72
C PHE A 153 -4.14 -2.85 -0.42
N GLY A 154 -2.99 -2.22 -0.59
CA GLY A 154 -2.01 -2.56 -1.61
C GLY A 154 -0.59 -2.56 -1.04
N TYR A 155 0.30 -3.36 -1.63
CA TYR A 155 1.70 -3.41 -1.21
C TYR A 155 2.61 -3.84 -2.36
N ASP A 156 3.88 -3.44 -2.26
CA ASP A 156 4.98 -3.95 -3.09
C ASP A 156 6.15 -4.29 -2.16
N ILE A 157 6.39 -5.59 -1.97
CA ILE A 157 7.45 -6.12 -1.09
C ILE A 157 8.84 -5.72 -1.58
N ARG A 158 9.05 -5.58 -2.89
CA ARG A 158 10.36 -5.20 -3.45
C ARG A 158 10.65 -3.73 -3.19
N LYS A 159 9.62 -2.88 -3.25
CA LYS A 159 9.70 -1.46 -2.88
C LYS A 159 9.57 -1.24 -1.37
N ARG A 160 9.35 -2.31 -0.59
CA ARG A 160 9.09 -2.31 0.85
C ARG A 160 8.07 -1.27 1.26
N VAL A 161 6.93 -1.26 0.57
CA VAL A 161 5.84 -0.31 0.80
C VAL A 161 4.52 -1.04 0.96
N ILE A 162 3.74 -0.63 1.96
CA ILE A 162 2.36 -1.06 2.18
C ILE A 162 1.51 0.20 2.31
N VAL A 163 0.35 0.20 1.66
CA VAL A 163 -0.60 1.31 1.65
C VAL A 163 -1.97 0.81 2.08
N LEU A 164 -2.54 1.46 3.09
CA LEU A 164 -3.92 1.31 3.50
C LEU A 164 -4.64 2.64 3.32
N ALA A 165 -5.88 2.61 2.84
CA ALA A 165 -6.72 3.80 2.83
C ALA A 165 -8.18 3.43 3.02
N ASP A 166 -8.97 4.35 3.55
CA ASP A 166 -10.42 4.19 3.69
C ASP A 166 -11.13 5.51 3.44
N ARG A 167 -12.38 5.45 2.98
CA ARG A 167 -13.25 6.62 2.79
C ARG A 167 -14.22 6.80 3.97
N GLY A 168 -13.79 6.44 5.17
CA GLY A 168 -14.58 6.52 6.39
C GLY A 168 -14.78 7.94 6.92
N GLN A 169 -15.21 8.03 8.17
CA GLN A 169 -15.53 9.28 8.84
C GLN A 169 -14.32 10.15 9.22
N GLY A 170 -13.11 9.58 9.21
CA GLY A 170 -11.88 10.23 9.67
C GLY A 170 -11.77 10.29 11.21
N ILE A 171 -10.56 10.61 11.69
CA ILE A 171 -10.25 10.55 13.13
C ILE A 171 -11.00 11.63 13.91
N LEU A 172 -11.05 12.88 13.44
CA LEU A 172 -11.71 13.97 14.16
C LEU A 172 -13.17 13.67 14.46
N LYS A 173 -13.94 13.25 13.45
CA LYS A 173 -15.36 12.90 13.61
C LYS A 173 -15.54 11.70 14.53
N THR A 174 -14.63 10.73 14.46
CA THR A 174 -14.64 9.54 15.32
C THR A 174 -14.39 9.92 16.78
N LEU A 175 -13.39 10.73 17.06
CA LEU A 175 -13.01 11.14 18.41
C LEU A 175 -13.99 12.15 19.03
N LYS A 176 -14.65 12.99 18.23
CA LYS A 176 -15.69 13.92 18.72
C LYS A 176 -16.85 13.24 19.43
N ARG A 177 -17.06 11.93 19.23
CA ARG A 177 -18.04 11.14 19.97
C ARG A 177 -17.71 11.02 21.47
N VAL A 178 -16.43 11.06 21.81
CA VAL A 178 -15.91 10.90 23.19
C VAL A 178 -15.22 12.16 23.73
N LYS A 179 -14.63 12.98 22.86
CA LYS A 179 -13.96 14.25 23.16
C LYS A 179 -14.53 15.36 22.28
N LYS A 180 -15.63 15.95 22.73
CA LYS A 180 -16.42 16.94 21.97
C LYS A 180 -15.66 18.25 21.73
N GLU A 181 -14.65 18.51 22.55
CA GLU A 181 -13.83 19.71 22.55
C GLU A 181 -12.80 19.79 21.42
N LEU A 182 -12.50 18.67 20.74
CA LEU A 182 -11.50 18.63 19.66
C LEU A 182 -11.88 19.59 18.52
N ALA A 183 -10.99 20.52 18.22
CA ALA A 183 -11.27 21.60 17.28
C ALA A 183 -10.83 21.27 15.85
N SER A 184 -9.72 20.53 15.67
CA SER A 184 -9.09 20.33 14.37
C SER A 184 -8.61 18.90 14.12
N ASP A 185 -8.35 18.58 12.85
CA ASP A 185 -7.81 17.28 12.44
C ASP A 185 -6.43 17.03 13.08
N GLU A 186 -5.59 18.06 13.20
CA GLU A 186 -4.26 17.96 13.78
C GLU A 186 -4.31 17.64 15.28
N GLU A 187 -5.25 18.27 15.99
CA GLU A 187 -5.49 17.99 17.41
C GLU A 187 -6.00 16.56 17.60
N ALA A 188 -6.98 16.14 16.80
CA ALA A 188 -7.50 14.78 16.83
C ALA A 188 -6.43 13.74 16.51
N LEU A 189 -5.59 13.99 15.49
CA LEU A 189 -4.48 13.11 15.11
C LEU A 189 -3.43 13.04 16.22
N ARG A 190 -3.13 14.15 16.89
CA ARG A 190 -2.24 14.17 18.06
C ARG A 190 -2.79 13.28 19.17
N VAL A 191 -4.05 13.49 19.56
CA VAL A 191 -4.72 12.71 20.61
C VAL A 191 -4.73 11.22 20.27
N ALA A 192 -5.06 10.86 19.03
CA ALA A 192 -5.11 9.47 18.57
C ALA A 192 -3.76 8.72 18.74
N PHE A 193 -2.63 9.40 18.52
CA PHE A 193 -1.29 8.82 18.60
C PHE A 193 -0.59 9.00 19.96
N SER A 194 -1.11 9.82 20.87
CA SER A 194 -0.46 10.07 22.18
C SER A 194 -1.23 9.56 23.39
N GLU A 195 -2.56 9.58 23.35
CA GLU A 195 -3.38 9.32 24.53
C GLU A 195 -3.94 7.90 24.56
N VAL A 196 -4.21 7.42 25.77
CA VAL A 196 -5.04 6.23 25.97
C VAL A 196 -6.49 6.70 25.92
N ILE A 197 -7.22 6.34 24.86
CA ILE A 197 -8.62 6.75 24.73
C ILE A 197 -9.49 5.67 25.36
N SER A 198 -9.57 5.68 26.70
CA SER A 198 -10.33 4.72 27.50
C SER A 198 -11.83 5.12 27.57
N GLY A 199 -12.53 5.01 26.45
CA GLY A 199 -13.99 5.22 26.36
C GLY A 199 -14.81 3.93 26.24
N ARG A 200 -14.18 2.75 26.22
CA ARG A 200 -14.81 1.44 26.00
C ARG A 200 -14.42 0.47 27.11
N ALA A 201 -15.20 0.41 28.19
CA ALA A 201 -15.17 -0.76 29.07
C ALA A 201 -16.04 -1.86 28.42
N PRO A 202 -15.57 -3.12 28.26
CA PRO A 202 -14.46 -3.76 28.95
C PRO A 202 -13.32 -4.25 28.03
N GLU A 203 -12.79 -3.43 27.10
CA GLU A 203 -11.70 -3.90 26.24
C GLU A 203 -10.59 -2.85 26.08
N ALA A 204 -9.34 -3.32 26.06
CA ALA A 204 -8.12 -2.55 25.82
C ALA A 204 -8.03 -1.89 24.41
N ARG A 205 -9.16 -1.62 23.75
CA ARG A 205 -9.31 -1.21 22.34
C ARG A 205 -9.27 0.31 22.13
N GLY A 206 -8.47 1.02 22.93
CA GLY A 206 -8.25 2.47 22.85
C GLY A 206 -6.80 2.88 22.66
N ASN A 207 -5.93 1.92 22.35
CA ASN A 207 -4.46 2.05 22.34
C ASN A 207 -3.80 1.84 20.97
N TRP A 208 -4.56 1.47 19.94
CA TRP A 208 -3.99 0.88 18.73
C TRP A 208 -3.00 1.80 18.00
N LEU A 209 -3.34 3.07 17.76
CA LEU A 209 -2.43 4.02 17.10
C LEU A 209 -1.27 4.45 18.02
N LYS A 210 -1.47 4.46 19.34
CA LYS A 210 -0.38 4.65 20.32
C LYS A 210 0.58 3.46 20.34
N TYR A 211 0.08 2.24 20.19
CA TYR A 211 0.88 1.02 20.06
C TYR A 211 1.65 1.01 18.74
N VAL A 212 1.00 1.34 17.62
CA VAL A 212 1.64 1.51 16.30
C VAL A 212 2.79 2.51 16.39
N LYS A 213 2.59 3.67 17.02
CA LYS A 213 3.66 4.64 17.31
C LYS A 213 4.82 3.99 18.06
N GLY A 214 4.53 3.24 19.12
CA GLY A 214 5.54 2.56 19.95
C GLY A 214 6.44 1.65 19.12
N ILE A 215 5.85 0.81 18.25
CA ILE A 215 6.62 -0.04 17.33
C ILE A 215 7.49 0.81 16.40
N ILE A 216 6.91 1.82 15.75
CA ILE A 216 7.62 2.61 14.73
C ILE A 216 8.84 3.34 15.30
N VAL A 217 8.73 3.93 16.49
CA VAL A 217 9.86 4.70 17.06
C VAL A 217 11.02 3.81 17.52
N GLU A 218 10.76 2.52 17.76
CA GLU A 218 11.75 1.54 18.21
C GLU A 218 12.37 0.74 17.05
N ASN A 219 11.68 0.65 15.90
CA ASN A 219 12.04 -0.21 14.78
C ASN A 219 12.36 0.58 13.51
N ASP A 220 13.05 -0.02 12.54
CA ASP A 220 13.38 0.63 11.26
C ASP A 220 12.18 0.60 10.29
N VAL A 221 11.07 1.21 10.73
CA VAL A 221 9.83 1.36 9.98
C VAL A 221 9.50 2.85 9.93
N ARG A 222 8.90 3.30 8.83
CA ARG A 222 8.37 4.66 8.68
C ARG A 222 6.89 4.60 8.40
N LEU A 223 6.16 5.55 8.95
CA LEU A 223 4.74 5.74 8.73
C LEU A 223 4.48 7.16 8.26
N PHE A 224 3.83 7.27 7.11
CA PHE A 224 3.05 8.45 6.74
C PHE A 224 1.57 8.16 7.03
N PHE A 225 0.87 9.07 7.68
CA PHE A 225 -0.55 8.94 7.98
C PHE A 225 -1.26 10.26 7.75
N GLN A 226 -2.37 10.25 7.01
CA GLN A 226 -3.22 11.43 6.82
C GLN A 226 -4.67 11.11 7.18
N THR A 227 -5.35 12.09 7.76
CA THR A 227 -6.82 12.10 7.96
C THR A 227 -7.32 13.53 7.84
N GLY A 228 -8.37 13.75 7.04
CA GLY A 228 -8.79 15.11 6.69
C GLY A 228 -7.62 15.93 6.15
N THR A 229 -7.35 17.07 6.78
CA THR A 229 -6.22 17.96 6.45
C THR A 229 -4.96 17.72 7.29
N ALA A 230 -4.96 16.80 8.25
CA ALA A 230 -3.81 16.57 9.12
C ALA A 230 -2.94 15.40 8.63
N VAL A 231 -1.63 15.63 8.61
CA VAL A 231 -0.61 14.65 8.25
C VAL A 231 0.33 14.44 9.42
N LEU A 232 0.65 13.17 9.69
CA LEU A 232 1.65 12.71 10.63
C LEU A 232 2.71 11.91 9.88
N GLU A 233 3.97 12.20 10.17
CA GLU A 233 5.10 11.35 9.79
C GLU A 233 5.79 10.83 11.05
N LEU A 234 6.06 9.53 11.09
CA LEU A 234 6.80 8.86 12.15
C LEU A 234 7.92 8.01 11.57
N LYS A 235 9.06 8.02 12.25
CA LYS A 235 10.20 7.14 11.99
C LYS A 235 10.91 6.78 13.28
N LYS A 236 11.84 5.82 13.16
CA LYS A 236 12.75 5.41 14.25
C LYS A 236 13.37 6.62 14.97
N GLY A 237 13.28 6.60 16.29
CA GLY A 237 13.89 7.60 17.18
C GLY A 237 13.13 8.91 17.34
N ASP A 238 11.98 9.09 16.68
CA ASP A 238 11.15 10.29 16.87
C ASP A 238 10.63 10.38 18.31
N ARG A 239 10.95 11.49 18.98
CA ARG A 239 10.52 11.76 20.38
C ARG A 239 9.19 12.52 20.46
N SER A 240 8.83 13.22 19.40
CA SER A 240 7.63 14.06 19.31
C SER A 240 6.85 13.76 18.04
N LEU A 241 5.53 13.97 18.07
CA LEU A 241 4.68 13.81 16.88
C LEU A 241 4.88 15.01 15.93
N ASN A 242 5.46 14.75 14.76
CA ASN A 242 5.56 15.72 13.68
C ASN A 242 4.24 15.74 12.89
N ILE A 243 3.34 16.64 13.31
CA ILE A 243 2.03 16.81 12.68
C ILE A 243 2.01 18.14 11.94
N ARG A 244 1.65 18.09 10.66
CA ARG A 244 1.47 19.28 9.81
C ARG A 244 0.08 19.30 9.19
N LYS A 245 -0.31 20.48 8.72
CA LYS A 245 -1.50 20.68 7.91
C LYS A 245 -1.16 20.54 6.43
N GLU A 246 -1.99 19.81 5.71
CA GLU A 246 -1.96 19.66 4.25
C GLU A 246 -3.05 20.52 3.61
N ARG A 247 -2.83 20.97 2.37
CA ARG A 247 -3.83 21.79 1.66
C ARG A 247 -5.07 21.00 1.28
N GLU A 248 -4.86 19.76 0.87
CA GLU A 248 -5.91 18.88 0.38
C GLU A 248 -6.44 17.99 1.50
N SER A 249 -7.75 18.08 1.74
CA SER A 249 -8.45 17.17 2.63
C SER A 249 -8.72 15.86 1.93
N ILE A 250 -8.70 14.75 2.67
CA ILE A 250 -9.15 13.43 2.20
C ILE A 250 -10.37 12.96 2.96
N TYR A 251 -11.10 12.02 2.36
CA TYR A 251 -12.04 11.17 3.07
C TYR A 251 -11.29 10.16 3.94
N GLY A 252 -11.89 9.78 5.07
CA GLY A 252 -11.35 8.79 5.99
C GLY A 252 -9.88 9.01 6.38
N CYS A 253 -9.06 8.02 6.08
CA CYS A 253 -7.63 7.99 6.38
C CYS A 253 -6.82 7.34 5.25
N ILE A 254 -5.53 7.68 5.17
CA ILE A 254 -4.53 6.95 4.37
C ILE A 254 -3.28 6.75 5.21
N ALA A 255 -2.68 5.57 5.11
CA ALA A 255 -1.45 5.18 5.79
C ALA A 255 -0.49 4.54 4.79
N VAL A 256 0.77 4.99 4.81
CA VAL A 256 1.87 4.40 4.03
C VAL A 256 2.93 3.93 5.01
N ILE A 257 3.26 2.65 4.94
CA ILE A 257 4.25 1.99 5.80
C ILE A 257 5.43 1.60 4.91
N ASN A 258 6.61 2.11 5.25
CA ASN A 258 7.88 1.72 4.64
C ASN A 258 8.72 0.92 5.63
N PHE A 259 9.32 -0.18 5.17
CA PHE A 259 10.12 -1.10 5.99
C PHE A 259 11.35 -1.60 5.22
#